data_AF-A0A929F755-F1
#
_entry.id   AF-A0A929F755-F1
#
_cell.length_a   1.000
_cell.length_b   1.000
_cell.length_c   1.000
_cell.angle_alpha   90.00
_cell.angle_beta   90.00
_cell.angle_gamma   90.00
#
_symmetry.space_group_name_H-M   'P 1'
#
loop_
_entity.id
_entity.type
_entity.pdbx_description
1 polymer ?
#
loop_
_entity_poly.entity_id
_entity_poly.type
_entity_poly.pdbx_seq_one_letter_code
_entity_poly.pdbx_strand_id
1 'polypeptide(L)'
;GLSLDYLANETGFSIDYISGIEKGAIMPPVATILRLSRALEIDSGVLLKKERDEADKRKVEGFRERTEAYSYQTLTPDAVHKHLKAFKVFIDPVSDHKSVSYQHEGEEFIYVITGKVEVTVGDNKTVLDPEDSLHFNSSIVHKLRNLSSEKAEMVVVLYTP
;
A
#
# COMPACT_ATOMS: atom_id res chain seq x y z
N GLY A 1 12.27 -18.67 -14.08
CA GLY A 1 11.64 -17.77 -13.09
C GLY A 1 12.33 -17.97 -11.77
N LEU A 2 12.33 -16.95 -10.90
CA LEU A 2 12.77 -17.10 -9.51
C LEU A 2 11.82 -18.05 -8.76
N SER A 3 12.33 -18.85 -7.82
CA SER A 3 11.48 -19.75 -7.04
C SER A 3 10.73 -19.00 -5.94
N LEU A 4 9.58 -19.52 -5.51
CA LEU A 4 8.87 -18.99 -4.35
C LEU A 4 9.71 -19.08 -3.07
N ASP A 5 10.55 -20.11 -2.95
CA ASP A 5 11.54 -20.24 -1.85
C ASP A 5 12.54 -19.08 -1.84
N TYR A 6 13.02 -18.67 -3.01
CA TYR A 6 13.93 -17.51 -3.12
C TYR A 6 13.22 -16.23 -2.65
N LEU A 7 12.01 -15.98 -3.14
CA LEU A 7 11.25 -14.79 -2.74
C LEU A 7 10.88 -14.82 -1.25
N ALA A 8 10.56 -15.99 -0.70
CA ALA A 8 10.30 -16.14 0.73
C ALA A 8 11.53 -15.78 1.58
N ASN A 9 12.72 -16.21 1.17
CA ASN A 9 13.96 -15.86 1.85
C ASN A 9 14.28 -14.36 1.76
N GLU A 10 14.17 -13.76 0.58
CA GLU A 10 14.49 -12.34 0.38
C GLU A 10 13.46 -11.40 1.06
N THR A 11 12.19 -11.78 1.07
CA THR A 11 11.10 -10.94 1.60
C THR A 11 10.67 -11.31 3.02
N GLY A 12 11.15 -12.41 3.59
CA GLY A 12 10.69 -12.91 4.89
C GLY A 12 9.20 -13.28 4.95
N PHE A 13 8.51 -13.34 3.80
CA PHE A 13 7.13 -13.80 3.71
C PHE A 13 7.07 -15.32 3.59
N SER A 14 5.95 -15.92 4.00
CA SER A 14 5.74 -17.35 3.77
C SER A 14 5.49 -17.65 2.29
N ILE A 15 5.93 -18.83 1.84
CA ILE A 15 5.69 -19.32 0.48
C ILE A 15 4.20 -19.31 0.16
N ASP A 16 3.35 -19.71 1.12
CA ASP A 16 1.90 -19.71 0.96
C ASP A 16 1.33 -18.30 0.75
N TYR A 17 1.85 -17.29 1.45
CA TYR A 17 1.43 -15.90 1.29
C TYR A 17 1.82 -15.37 -0.10
N ILE A 18 3.07 -15.61 -0.54
CA ILE A 18 3.54 -15.19 -1.87
C ILE A 18 2.73 -15.93 -2.96
N SER A 19 2.48 -17.22 -2.80
CA SER A 19 1.68 -18.00 -3.74
C SER A 19 0.23 -17.51 -3.81
N GLY A 20 -0.35 -17.12 -2.67
CA GLY A 20 -1.67 -16.51 -2.61
C GLY A 20 -1.75 -15.19 -3.39
N ILE A 21 -0.70 -14.36 -3.29
CA ILE A 21 -0.57 -13.12 -4.06
C ILE A 21 -0.44 -13.43 -5.56
N GLU A 22 0.45 -14.35 -5.95
CA GLU A 22 0.70 -14.71 -7.35
C GLU A 22 -0.56 -15.26 -8.04
N LYS A 23 -1.39 -16.01 -7.31
CA LYS A 23 -2.67 -16.55 -7.79
C LYS A 23 -3.82 -15.54 -7.73
N GLY A 24 -3.58 -14.32 -7.25
CA GLY A 24 -4.60 -13.27 -7.08
C GLY A 24 -5.62 -13.55 -5.97
N ALA A 25 -5.38 -14.55 -5.12
CA ALA A 25 -6.24 -14.95 -4.00
C ALA A 25 -6.03 -14.05 -2.76
N ILE A 26 -4.85 -13.42 -2.65
CA ILE A 26 -4.53 -12.44 -1.62
C ILE A 26 -4.18 -11.13 -2.32
N MET A 27 -4.84 -10.04 -1.93
CA MET A 27 -4.46 -8.72 -2.36
C MET A 27 -3.40 -8.14 -1.40
N PRO A 28 -2.14 -7.95 -1.82
CA PRO A 28 -1.09 -7.47 -0.93
C PRO A 28 -1.22 -5.98 -0.63
N PRO A 29 -0.89 -5.54 0.60
CA PRO A 29 -0.63 -4.13 0.89
C PRO A 29 0.48 -3.55 0.01
N VAL A 30 0.47 -2.23 -0.23
CA VAL A 30 1.55 -1.49 -0.93
C VAL A 30 2.94 -1.85 -0.40
N ALA A 31 3.11 -1.89 0.92
CA ALA A 31 4.38 -2.26 1.54
C ALA A 31 4.86 -3.67 1.12
N THR A 32 3.93 -4.61 0.97
CA THR A 32 4.22 -5.98 0.48
C THR A 32 4.66 -5.93 -0.98
N ILE A 33 3.97 -5.17 -1.81
CA ILE A 33 4.31 -5.03 -3.24
C ILE A 33 5.68 -4.39 -3.39
N LEU A 34 5.98 -3.32 -2.66
CA LEU A 34 7.30 -2.67 -2.70
C LEU A 34 8.42 -3.64 -2.29
N ARG A 35 8.19 -4.46 -1.27
CA ARG A 35 9.16 -5.46 -0.82
C ARG A 35 9.35 -6.56 -1.86
N LEU A 36 8.26 -7.05 -2.47
CA LEU A 36 8.32 -8.02 -3.56
C LEU A 36 9.02 -7.45 -4.80
N SER A 37 8.71 -6.21 -5.19
CA SER A 37 9.36 -5.54 -6.31
C SER A 37 10.86 -5.36 -6.11
N ARG A 38 11.29 -5.06 -4.87
CA ARG A 38 12.71 -5.01 -4.51
C ARG A 38 13.36 -6.39 -4.66
N ALA A 39 12.77 -7.45 -4.11
CA ALA A 39 13.30 -8.81 -4.20
C ALA A 39 13.32 -9.37 -5.65
N LEU A 40 12.40 -8.90 -6.48
CA LEU A 40 12.31 -9.23 -7.90
C LEU A 40 13.17 -8.33 -8.80
N GLU A 41 13.78 -7.27 -8.25
CA GLU A 41 14.51 -6.24 -9.00
C GLU A 41 13.71 -5.60 -10.15
N ILE A 42 12.40 -5.38 -9.93
CA ILE A 42 11.50 -4.75 -10.90
C ILE A 42 10.89 -3.46 -10.38
N ASP A 43 10.36 -2.65 -11.28
CA ASP A 43 9.57 -1.49 -10.92
C ASP A 43 8.27 -1.93 -10.25
N SER A 44 7.97 -1.34 -9.09
CA SER A 44 6.72 -1.61 -8.40
C SER A 44 5.54 -1.32 -9.31
N GLY A 45 5.59 -0.25 -10.11
CA GLY A 45 4.60 0.08 -11.13
C GLY A 45 4.21 -1.09 -12.05
N VAL A 46 5.09 -2.06 -12.30
CA VAL A 46 4.79 -3.26 -13.08
C VAL A 46 3.81 -4.19 -12.36
N LEU A 47 4.06 -4.48 -11.07
CA LEU A 47 3.14 -5.29 -10.25
C LEU A 47 1.81 -4.56 -10.04
N LEU A 48 1.89 -3.23 -9.89
CA LEU A 48 0.77 -2.34 -9.64
C LEU A 48 -0.17 -2.17 -10.84
N LYS A 49 0.38 -2.12 -12.05
CA LYS A 49 -0.40 -1.98 -13.27
C LYS A 49 -1.21 -3.25 -13.55
N LYS A 50 -0.65 -4.42 -13.22
CA LYS A 50 -1.33 -5.71 -13.36
C LYS A 50 -2.49 -5.85 -12.37
N GLU A 51 -2.35 -5.36 -11.12
CA GLU A 51 -3.46 -5.30 -10.16
C GLU A 51 -4.63 -4.48 -10.70
N ARG A 52 -4.37 -3.30 -11.27
CA ARG A 52 -5.43 -2.46 -11.85
C ARG A 52 -6.15 -3.14 -13.01
N ASP A 53 -5.40 -3.73 -13.95
CA ASP A 53 -5.98 -4.42 -15.12
C ASP A 53 -6.80 -5.66 -14.72
N GLU A 54 -6.40 -6.36 -13.65
CA GLU A 54 -7.14 -7.51 -13.11
C GLU A 54 -8.30 -7.10 -12.21
N ALA A 55 -8.19 -6.02 -11.44
CA ALA A 55 -9.27 -5.46 -10.62
C ALA A 55 -10.39 -4.90 -11.51
N ASP A 56 -10.05 -4.24 -12.62
CA ASP A 56 -11.04 -3.76 -13.59
C ASP A 56 -11.74 -4.91 -14.34
N LYS A 57 -11.07 -6.07 -14.52
CA LYS A 57 -11.70 -7.30 -15.05
C LYS A 57 -12.56 -8.02 -14.01
N ARG A 58 -12.16 -8.02 -12.73
CA ARG A 58 -12.91 -8.61 -11.60
C ARG A 58 -14.20 -7.85 -11.23
N LYS A 59 -14.47 -6.70 -11.86
CA LYS A 59 -15.76 -5.98 -11.74
C LYS A 59 -16.93 -6.64 -12.49
N VAL A 60 -16.70 -7.73 -13.23
CA VAL A 60 -17.76 -8.53 -13.83
C VAL A 60 -17.98 -9.76 -12.95
N GLU A 61 -19.14 -9.82 -12.29
CA GLU A 61 -19.62 -10.91 -11.42
C GLU A 61 -19.16 -10.90 -9.95
N GLY A 62 -19.83 -10.07 -9.14
CA GLY A 62 -20.61 -10.63 -8.03
C GLY A 62 -19.92 -11.44 -6.94
N PHE A 63 -18.73 -11.04 -6.47
CA PHE A 63 -18.22 -11.47 -5.16
C PHE A 63 -17.66 -10.26 -4.38
N ARG A 64 -18.48 -9.70 -3.51
CA ARG A 64 -18.08 -8.70 -2.49
C ARG A 64 -17.42 -9.38 -1.29
N GLU A 65 -16.39 -10.18 -1.53
CA GLU A 65 -15.46 -10.57 -0.45
C GLU A 65 -14.32 -9.55 -0.35
N ARG A 66 -14.71 -8.41 0.20
CA ARG A 66 -14.02 -7.67 1.27
C ARG A 66 -12.51 -7.90 1.47
N THR A 67 -11.68 -7.46 0.54
CA THR A 67 -10.30 -7.08 0.86
C THR A 67 -9.87 -5.91 -0.02
N GLU A 68 -10.04 -4.69 0.43
CA GLU A 68 -9.14 -3.56 0.11
C GLU A 68 -9.59 -2.35 0.92
N ALA A 69 -8.74 -1.89 1.84
CA ALA A 69 -9.03 -0.70 2.63
C ALA A 69 -8.65 0.59 1.88
N TYR A 70 -7.88 0.50 0.80
CA TYR A 70 -7.35 1.64 0.05
C TYR A 70 -6.83 1.21 -1.34
N SER A 71 -6.93 2.10 -2.33
CA SER A 71 -6.35 1.98 -3.68
C SER A 71 -5.32 3.08 -3.92
N TYR A 72 -4.48 3.01 -4.95
CA TYR A 72 -3.44 4.02 -5.18
C TYR A 72 -3.00 4.11 -6.65
N GLN A 73 -2.31 5.20 -6.97
CA GLN A 73 -1.71 5.51 -8.27
C GLN A 73 -0.25 5.92 -8.06
N THR A 74 0.69 5.28 -8.77
CA THR A 74 2.10 5.69 -8.77
C THR A 74 2.29 7.06 -9.41
N LEU A 75 2.97 7.97 -8.71
CA LEU A 75 3.34 9.29 -9.21
C LEU A 75 4.80 9.36 -9.69
N THR A 76 5.64 8.42 -9.24
CA THR A 76 7.04 8.27 -9.69
C THR A 76 7.23 6.93 -10.41
N PRO A 77 6.89 6.83 -11.71
CA PRO A 77 7.20 5.63 -12.49
C PRO A 77 8.72 5.45 -12.64
N ASP A 78 9.14 4.21 -12.93
CA ASP A 78 10.52 3.83 -13.18
C ASP A 78 11.44 4.23 -12.02
N ALA A 79 11.05 3.83 -10.80
CA ALA A 79 11.67 4.22 -9.55
C ALA A 79 12.38 3.06 -8.83
N VAL A 80 12.68 1.96 -9.55
CA VAL A 80 13.38 0.76 -9.02
C VAL A 80 14.59 1.12 -8.14
N HIS A 81 15.44 2.01 -8.66
CA HIS A 81 16.69 2.43 -8.05
C HIS A 81 16.63 3.86 -7.48
N LYS A 82 15.44 4.43 -7.34
CA LYS A 82 15.26 5.76 -6.74
C LYS A 82 14.96 5.61 -5.26
N HIS A 83 15.62 6.41 -4.46
CA HIS A 83 15.36 6.47 -3.02
C HIS A 83 13.94 6.97 -2.71
N LEU A 84 13.41 7.85 -3.54
CA LEU A 84 12.16 8.55 -3.29
C LEU A 84 11.07 8.06 -4.26
N LYS A 85 9.94 7.60 -3.69
CA LYS A 85 8.79 7.06 -4.41
C LYS A 85 7.53 7.75 -3.95
N ALA A 86 6.72 8.27 -4.86
CA ALA A 86 5.48 8.95 -4.53
C ALA A 86 4.25 8.23 -5.11
N PHE A 87 3.17 8.25 -4.34
CA PHE A 87 1.90 7.62 -4.64
C PHE A 87 0.76 8.58 -4.32
N LYS A 88 -0.29 8.57 -5.14
CA LYS A 88 -1.59 9.10 -4.75
C LYS A 88 -2.40 7.95 -4.17
N VAL A 89 -2.76 8.02 -2.89
CA VAL A 89 -3.49 6.99 -2.16
C VAL A 89 -4.94 7.43 -1.94
N PHE A 90 -5.86 6.50 -2.07
CA PHE A 90 -7.30 6.67 -1.93
C PHE A 90 -7.80 5.71 -0.87
N ILE A 91 -8.53 6.18 0.13
CA ILE A 91 -9.12 5.33 1.17
C ILE A 91 -10.64 5.49 1.10
N ASP A 92 -11.36 4.41 0.84
CA ASP A 92 -12.83 4.43 0.76
C ASP A 92 -13.45 4.82 2.11
N PRO A 93 -14.65 5.43 2.10
CA PRO A 93 -15.36 5.82 3.31
C PRO A 93 -15.79 4.60 4.13
N VAL A 94 -15.80 4.76 5.46
CA VAL A 94 -15.85 3.64 6.41
C VAL A 94 -17.15 2.84 6.38
N SER A 95 -17.04 1.50 6.32
CA SER A 95 -17.84 0.58 7.16
C SER A 95 -17.04 -0.71 7.49
N ASP A 96 -16.76 -0.94 8.78
CA ASP A 96 -16.32 -2.22 9.40
C ASP A 96 -15.08 -2.97 8.85
N HIS A 97 -14.17 -2.32 8.13
CA HIS A 97 -12.95 -3.00 7.66
C HIS A 97 -11.88 -3.08 8.76
N LYS A 98 -11.23 -4.25 8.90
CA LYS A 98 -10.02 -4.40 9.73
C LYS A 98 -8.93 -3.47 9.17
N SER A 99 -8.45 -2.55 9.99
CA SER A 99 -7.33 -1.66 9.63
C SER A 99 -6.09 -2.48 9.24
N VAL A 100 -5.54 -2.25 8.06
CA VAL A 100 -4.27 -2.85 7.65
C VAL A 100 -3.13 -2.06 8.31
N SER A 101 -2.11 -2.78 8.77
CA SER A 101 -0.91 -2.19 9.37
C SER A 101 0.27 -2.36 8.43
N TYR A 102 1.13 -1.34 8.37
CA TYR A 102 2.30 -1.29 7.51
C TYR A 102 3.54 -1.09 8.35
N GLN A 103 4.66 -1.55 7.81
CA GLN A 103 5.99 -1.34 8.37
C GLN A 103 6.98 -1.55 7.24
N HIS A 104 7.82 -0.56 6.97
CA HIS A 104 8.90 -0.68 6.00
C HIS A 104 10.06 0.24 6.36
N GLU A 105 11.23 -0.07 5.85
CA GLU A 105 12.42 0.75 6.08
C GLU A 105 12.25 2.18 5.53
N GLY A 106 12.89 3.14 6.20
CA GLY A 106 13.01 4.52 5.74
C GLY A 106 12.04 5.51 6.39
N GLU A 107 11.60 6.48 5.61
CA GLU A 107 10.77 7.61 6.05
C GLU A 107 9.52 7.73 5.17
N GLU A 108 8.42 8.16 5.77
CA GLU A 108 7.16 8.38 5.05
C GLU A 108 6.63 9.78 5.35
N PHE A 109 6.21 10.45 4.28
CA PHE A 109 5.53 11.74 4.31
C PHE A 109 4.15 11.61 3.68
N ILE A 110 3.13 12.03 4.41
CA ILE A 110 1.73 12.03 3.99
C ILE A 110 1.25 13.47 3.88
N TYR A 111 0.54 13.80 2.81
CA TYR A 111 -0.17 15.06 2.63
C TYR A 111 -1.62 14.80 2.19
N VAL A 112 -2.60 15.27 2.96
CA VAL A 112 -4.02 15.02 2.67
C VAL A 112 -4.54 16.03 1.65
N ILE A 113 -5.12 15.54 0.56
CA ILE A 113 -5.76 16.38 -0.47
C ILE A 113 -7.24 16.56 -0.14
N THR A 114 -7.96 15.47 0.17
CA THR A 114 -9.38 15.48 0.52
C THR A 114 -9.71 14.43 1.58
N GLY A 115 -10.83 14.62 2.28
CA GLY A 115 -11.29 13.73 3.34
C GLY A 115 -10.62 14.01 4.69
N LYS A 116 -10.82 13.10 5.65
CA LYS A 116 -10.22 13.18 7.00
C LYS A 116 -9.56 11.85 7.33
N VAL A 117 -8.28 11.85 7.68
CA VAL A 117 -7.49 10.61 7.82
C VAL A 117 -6.89 10.52 9.22
N GLU A 118 -7.17 9.44 9.94
CA GLU A 118 -6.42 9.06 11.14
C GLU A 118 -5.19 8.25 10.72
N VAL A 119 -4.01 8.75 11.11
CA VAL A 119 -2.74 8.03 11.02
C VAL A 119 -2.35 7.56 12.41
N THR A 120 -2.20 6.25 12.57
CA THR A 120 -1.63 5.65 13.78
C THR A 120 -0.17 5.30 13.50
N VAL A 121 0.77 5.73 14.34
CA VAL A 121 2.20 5.37 14.27
C VAL A 121 2.64 4.88 15.65
N GLY A 122 2.86 3.57 15.77
CA GLY A 122 3.00 2.90 17.06
C GLY A 122 1.70 3.08 17.87
N ASP A 123 1.82 3.70 19.05
CA ASP A 123 0.69 4.01 19.93
C ASP A 123 0.11 5.42 19.71
N ASN A 124 0.77 6.24 18.89
CA ASN A 124 0.36 7.62 18.66
C ASN A 124 -0.66 7.70 17.54
N LYS A 125 -1.73 8.46 17.75
CA LYS A 125 -2.77 8.72 16.76
C LYS A 125 -2.83 10.20 16.43
N THR A 126 -2.81 10.51 15.14
CA THR A 126 -2.93 11.86 14.62
C THR A 126 -4.05 11.89 13.59
N VAL A 127 -4.98 12.82 13.73
CA VAL A 127 -6.00 13.08 12.71
C VAL A 127 -5.51 14.21 11.82
N LEU A 128 -5.54 13.99 10.51
CA LEU A 128 -5.16 14.92 9.46
C LEU A 128 -6.41 15.35 8.69
N ASP A 129 -6.61 16.66 8.62
CA ASP A 129 -7.59 17.31 7.76
C ASP A 129 -6.98 17.62 6.37
N PRO A 130 -7.77 18.04 5.37
CA PRO A 130 -7.23 18.49 4.10
C PRO A 130 -6.16 19.57 4.30
N GLU A 131 -5.09 19.48 3.52
CA GLU A 131 -3.88 20.33 3.60
C GLU A 131 -2.96 20.05 4.81
N ASP A 132 -3.36 19.17 5.74
CA ASP A 132 -2.43 18.70 6.77
C ASP A 132 -1.45 17.67 6.20
N SER A 133 -0.32 17.55 6.92
CA SER A 133 0.71 16.57 6.61
C SER A 133 1.26 15.90 7.86
N LEU A 134 1.86 14.73 7.65
CA LEU A 134 2.57 14.00 8.69
C LEU A 134 3.83 13.37 8.11
N HIS A 135 4.94 13.54 8.80
CA HIS A 135 6.20 12.87 8.52
C HIS A 135 6.57 11.95 9.68
N PHE A 136 7.01 10.72 9.38
CA PHE A 136 7.42 9.77 10.41
C PHE A 136 8.40 8.71 9.88
N ASN A 137 9.11 8.07 10.81
CA ASN A 137 9.91 6.89 10.53
C ASN A 137 8.98 5.71 10.19
N SER A 138 9.00 5.26 8.94
CA SER A 138 8.08 4.24 8.44
C SER A 138 8.42 2.82 8.90
N SER A 139 9.55 2.65 9.59
CA SER A 139 9.93 1.39 10.26
C SER A 139 9.12 1.16 11.54
N ILE A 140 8.38 2.18 12.01
CA ILE A 140 7.39 2.03 13.06
C ILE A 140 6.09 1.53 12.43
N VAL A 141 5.46 0.55 13.06
CA VAL A 141 4.17 0.02 12.60
C VAL A 141 3.15 1.16 12.53
N HIS A 142 2.56 1.36 11.37
CA HIS A 142 1.61 2.44 11.13
C HIS A 142 0.36 1.99 10.39
N LYS A 143 -0.74 2.75 10.55
CA LYS A 143 -2.05 2.45 9.97
C LYS A 143 -2.72 3.72 9.48
N LEU A 144 -3.48 3.60 8.40
CA LEU A 144 -4.30 4.68 7.87
C LEU A 144 -5.77 4.30 7.97
N ARG A 145 -6.60 5.26 8.39
CA ARG A 145 -8.04 5.09 8.45
C ARG A 145 -8.72 6.37 7.98
N ASN A 146 -9.57 6.26 6.98
CA ASN A 146 -10.48 7.35 6.61
C ASN A 146 -11.53 7.51 7.72
N LEU A 147 -11.81 8.74 8.14
CA LEU A 147 -12.85 9.08 9.12
C LEU A 147 -14.05 9.80 8.47
N SER A 148 -13.96 10.18 7.20
CA SER A 148 -15.04 10.84 6.48
C SER A 148 -16.02 9.86 5.81
N SER A 149 -17.21 10.36 5.51
CA SER A 149 -18.24 9.68 4.71
C SER A 149 -17.94 9.67 3.21
N GLU A 150 -16.91 10.40 2.79
CA GLU A 150 -16.41 10.46 1.41
C GLU A 150 -15.03 9.81 1.31
N LYS A 151 -14.63 9.45 0.09
CA LYS A 151 -13.31 8.92 -0.22
C LYS A 151 -12.24 9.95 0.14
N ALA A 152 -11.25 9.53 0.94
CA ALA A 152 -10.09 10.36 1.25
C ALA A 152 -9.01 10.18 0.18
N GLU A 153 -8.36 11.28 -0.20
CA GLU A 153 -7.23 11.30 -1.14
C GLU A 153 -6.02 11.93 -0.48
N MET A 154 -4.84 11.32 -0.67
CA MET A 154 -3.59 11.83 -0.12
C MET A 154 -2.41 11.54 -1.05
N VAL A 155 -1.36 12.35 -0.93
CA VAL A 155 -0.03 12.02 -1.46
C VAL A 155 0.75 11.32 -0.37
N VAL A 156 1.30 10.15 -0.67
CA VAL A 156 2.23 9.42 0.18
C VAL A 156 3.58 9.39 -0.53
N VAL A 157 4.62 9.84 0.16
CA VAL A 157 5.99 9.82 -0.31
C VAL A 157 6.80 8.93 0.61
N LEU A 158 7.42 7.92 0.03
CA LEU A 158 8.31 6.99 0.72
C LEU A 158 9.75 7.31 0.33
N TYR A 159 10.59 7.54 1.33
CA TYR A 159 12.03 7.56 1.17
C TYR A 159 12.59 6.24 1.70
N THR A 160 13.38 5.55 0.89
CA THR A 160 14.15 4.37 1.29
C THR A 160 15.62 4.62 0.98
N PRO A 161 16.52 4.47 1.96
CA PRO A 161 17.95 4.67 1.77
C PRO A 161 18.58 3.66 0.80
#